data_AF-W9BL22-F1
#
_entry.id   AF-W9BL22-F1
#
_cell.length_a   1.000
_cell.length_b   1.000
_cell.length_c   1.000
_cell.angle_alpha   90.00
_cell.angle_beta   90.00
_cell.angle_gamma   90.00
#
_symmetry.space_group_name_H-M   'P 1'
#
loop_
_entity.id
_entity.type
_entity.pdbx_description
1 polymer ?
#
loop_
_entity_poly.entity_id
_entity_poly.type
_entity_poly.pdbx_seq_one_letter_code
_entity_poly.pdbx_strand_id
1 'polypeptide(L)'
;MFGLPLEPAVITALLVEAGPGLARRHSGPAIAVTYADHDLIDAVVRLLRLVDQPRDFAVLSPGVRREIHWRLLNGPQASLVREIGLVQSPLAVVTHAIEWLKAQFDEVIRIDDLADAVGVSVSSLNRHFGATTAMSPLQY
;
A
#
# COMPACT_ATOMS: atom_id res chain seq x y z
N MET A 1 19.21 -9.21 -10.23
CA MET A 1 19.01 -7.99 -9.42
C MET A 1 17.69 -8.16 -8.69
N PHE A 2 17.67 -8.10 -7.36
CA PHE A 2 16.42 -8.18 -6.59
C PHE A 2 15.72 -6.81 -6.65
N GLY A 3 14.41 -6.80 -6.89
CA GLY A 3 13.58 -5.62 -6.85
C GLY A 3 12.27 -5.92 -6.15
N LEU A 4 11.89 -5.08 -5.19
CA LEU A 4 10.59 -5.10 -4.55
C LEU A 4 9.85 -3.81 -4.94
N PRO A 5 8.72 -3.88 -5.68
CA PRO A 5 7.94 -2.69 -5.96
C PRO A 5 7.39 -2.13 -4.64
N LEU A 6 7.41 -0.80 -4.51
CA LEU A 6 6.74 -0.13 -3.41
C LEU A 6 5.25 0.00 -3.75
N GLU A 7 4.42 -0.59 -2.90
CA GLU A 7 2.97 -0.66 -3.11
C GLU A 7 2.31 0.57 -2.46
N PRO A 8 1.81 1.55 -3.26
CA PRO A 8 1.30 2.82 -2.74
C PRO A 8 0.17 2.67 -1.72
N ALA A 9 -0.68 1.69 -1.95
CA ALA A 9 -1.81 1.39 -1.11
C ALA A 9 -1.45 0.75 0.23
N VAL A 10 -0.44 -0.14 0.27
CA VAL A 10 0.10 -0.66 1.54
C VAL A 10 0.71 0.48 2.34
N ILE A 11 1.45 1.37 1.68
CA ILE A 11 2.02 2.57 2.29
C ILE A 11 0.93 3.48 2.86
N THR A 12 -0.15 3.71 2.09
CA THR A 12 -1.30 4.51 2.51
C THR A 12 -1.99 3.91 3.73
N ALA A 13 -2.23 2.60 3.73
CA ALA A 13 -2.83 1.91 4.86
C ALA A 13 -1.97 2.02 6.12
N LEU A 14 -0.65 1.81 5.99
CA LEU A 14 0.31 1.97 7.09
C LEU A 14 0.35 3.41 7.64
N LEU A 15 0.28 4.40 6.75
CA LEU A 15 0.21 5.81 7.14
C LEU A 15 -1.05 6.15 7.92
N VAL A 16 -2.19 5.58 7.54
CA VAL A 16 -3.46 5.75 8.27
C VAL A 16 -3.39 5.06 9.64
N GLU A 17 -2.84 3.85 9.71
CA GLU A 17 -2.71 3.10 10.97
C GLU A 17 -1.70 3.72 11.95
N ALA A 18 -0.63 4.34 11.46
CA ALA A 18 0.38 5.01 12.28
C ALA A 18 -0.12 6.31 12.94
N GLY A 19 -1.22 6.88 12.45
CA GLY A 19 -1.80 8.12 12.96
C GLY A 19 -1.11 9.41 12.47
N PRO A 20 -1.66 10.57 12.83
CA PRO A 20 -1.23 11.88 12.34
C PRO A 20 0.08 12.32 13.02
N GLY A 21 1.22 11.80 12.55
CA GLY A 21 2.54 12.17 13.09
C GLY A 21 3.68 12.18 12.07
N LEU A 22 3.45 11.76 10.82
CA LEU A 22 4.53 11.40 9.90
C LEU A 22 4.61 12.25 8.61
N ALA A 23 3.73 13.24 8.41
CA ALA A 23 3.64 13.94 7.13
C ALA A 23 4.63 15.12 6.99
N ARG A 24 5.93 14.84 6.77
CA ARG A 24 6.83 15.82 6.13
C ARG A 24 6.83 15.53 4.63
N ARG A 25 6.45 16.53 3.82
CA ARG A 25 6.58 16.46 2.37
C ARG A 25 8.06 16.33 2.02
N HIS A 26 8.38 15.40 1.12
CA HIS A 26 9.69 15.33 0.49
C HIS A 26 9.78 16.44 -0.56
N SER A 27 10.96 17.01 -0.74
CA SER A 27 11.22 18.01 -1.81
C SER A 27 12.54 17.73 -2.52
N GLY A 28 13.05 16.50 -2.38
CA GLY A 28 14.27 16.03 -3.03
C GLY A 28 13.97 15.19 -4.28
N PRO A 29 15.01 14.59 -4.89
CA PRO A 29 14.86 13.75 -6.06
C PRO A 29 13.94 12.54 -5.81
N ALA A 30 13.29 12.05 -6.87
CA ALA A 30 12.42 10.87 -6.86
C ALA A 30 13.19 9.53 -6.69
N ILE A 31 14.53 9.58 -6.70
CA ILE A 31 15.41 8.44 -6.49
C ILE A 31 16.37 8.77 -5.36
N ALA A 32 16.50 7.84 -4.42
CA ALA A 32 17.44 7.94 -3.32
C ALA A 32 18.19 6.62 -3.13
N VAL A 33 19.44 6.70 -2.68
CA VAL A 33 20.27 5.55 -2.32
C VAL A 33 20.74 5.75 -0.89
N THR A 34 20.50 4.75 -0.05
CA THR A 34 20.95 4.74 1.35
C THR A 34 21.38 3.36 1.76
N TYR A 35 22.22 3.31 2.79
CA TYR A 35 22.49 2.05 3.49
C TYR A 35 21.21 1.56 4.17
N ALA A 36 20.89 0.28 3.96
CA ALA A 36 19.84 -0.40 4.69
C ALA A 36 20.35 -0.75 6.09
N ASP A 37 19.50 -0.55 7.10
CA ASP A 37 19.80 -1.04 8.45
C ASP A 37 19.70 -2.57 8.52
N HIS A 38 20.19 -3.14 9.61
CA HIS A 38 20.22 -4.58 9.83
C HIS A 38 18.83 -5.21 9.71
N ASP A 39 17.80 -4.55 10.25
CA ASP A 39 16.48 -5.14 10.32
C ASP A 39 15.75 -5.12 8.97
N LEU A 40 15.97 -4.08 8.15
CA LEU A 40 15.48 -4.03 6.78
C LEU A 40 16.14 -5.13 5.94
N ILE A 41 17.44 -5.36 6.14
CA ILE A 41 18.16 -6.46 5.49
C ILE A 41 17.59 -7.81 5.93
N ASP A 42 17.35 -8.02 7.24
CA ASP A 42 16.77 -9.26 7.75
C ASP A 42 15.39 -9.55 7.12
N ALA A 43 14.51 -8.53 7.05
CA ALA A 43 13.21 -8.68 6.42
C ALA A 43 13.30 -9.07 4.94
N VAL A 44 14.22 -8.46 4.19
CA VAL A 44 14.47 -8.81 2.79
C VAL A 44 15.03 -10.24 2.66
N VAL A 45 15.97 -10.64 3.52
CA VAL A 45 16.52 -12.01 3.54
C VAL A 45 15.42 -13.03 3.84
N ARG A 46 14.53 -12.76 4.79
CA ARG A 46 13.38 -13.62 5.07
C ARG A 46 12.46 -13.74 3.86
N LEU A 47 12.16 -12.63 3.17
CA LEU A 47 11.35 -12.67 1.94
C LEU A 47 12.01 -13.52 0.85
N LEU A 48 13.33 -13.38 0.66
CA LEU A 48 14.08 -14.16 -0.31
C LEU A 48 14.07 -15.66 0.01
N ARG A 49 14.22 -16.04 1.28
CA ARG A 49 14.15 -17.45 1.72
C ARG A 49 12.79 -18.09 1.51
N LEU A 50 11.72 -17.29 1.47
CA LEU A 50 10.37 -17.78 1.16
C LEU A 50 10.22 -18.16 -0.32
N VAL A 51 11.03 -17.62 -1.23
CA VAL A 51 10.91 -17.88 -2.68
C VAL A 51 11.05 -19.38 -2.98
N ASP A 52 11.90 -20.08 -2.24
CA ASP A 52 12.11 -21.53 -2.37
C ASP A 52 11.03 -22.37 -1.66
N GLN A 53 10.03 -21.74 -1.03
CA GLN A 53 8.99 -22.38 -0.22
C GLN A 53 7.58 -21.90 -0.66
N PRO A 54 7.03 -22.39 -1.78
CA PRO A 54 5.84 -21.82 -2.42
C PRO A 54 4.60 -21.79 -1.52
N ARG A 55 4.41 -22.84 -0.70
CA ARG A 55 3.31 -22.94 0.26
C ARG A 55 3.37 -21.82 1.30
N ASP A 56 4.56 -21.57 1.84
CA ASP A 56 4.77 -20.58 2.89
C ASP A 56 4.87 -19.18 2.31
N PHE A 57 5.40 -19.04 1.09
CA PHE A 57 5.44 -17.78 0.36
C PHE A 57 4.04 -17.18 0.19
N ALA A 58 3.07 -17.98 -0.24
CA ALA A 58 1.70 -17.52 -0.45
C ALA A 58 1.07 -16.93 0.82
N VAL A 59 1.40 -17.49 1.99
CA VAL A 59 0.81 -17.08 3.27
C VAL A 59 1.63 -15.99 3.98
N LEU A 60 2.95 -16.13 3.99
CA LEU A 60 3.85 -15.29 4.81
C LEU A 60 4.40 -14.08 4.05
N SER A 61 4.56 -14.17 2.72
CA SER A 61 5.17 -13.08 1.95
C SER A 61 4.42 -11.74 2.05
N PRO A 62 3.06 -11.68 2.10
CA PRO A 62 2.36 -10.41 2.27
C PRO A 62 2.72 -9.71 3.58
N GLY A 63 2.86 -10.47 4.67
CA GLY A 63 3.25 -9.94 5.98
C GLY A 63 4.68 -9.39 5.98
N VAL A 64 5.63 -10.13 5.39
CA VAL A 64 7.02 -9.68 5.28
C VAL A 64 7.14 -8.45 4.38
N ARG A 65 6.41 -8.38 3.27
CA ARG A 65 6.35 -7.19 2.41
C ARG A 65 5.82 -5.99 3.18
N ARG A 66 4.73 -6.15 3.94
CA ARG A 66 4.19 -5.08 4.79
C ARG A 66 5.22 -4.58 5.80
N GLU A 67 5.98 -5.49 6.42
CA GLU A 67 7.07 -5.12 7.33
C GLU A 67 8.16 -4.29 6.63
N ILE A 68 8.57 -4.68 5.43
CA ILE A 68 9.56 -3.92 4.64
C ILE A 68 9.07 -2.49 4.37
N HIS A 69 7.81 -2.32 3.94
CA HIS A 69 7.21 -1.00 3.74
C HIS A 69 7.19 -0.18 5.03
N TRP A 70 6.84 -0.81 6.16
CA TRP A 70 6.85 -0.16 7.46
C TRP A 70 8.24 0.33 7.87
N ARG A 71 9.28 -0.49 7.67
CA ARG A 71 10.66 -0.08 7.97
C ARG A 71 11.10 1.08 7.09
N LEU A 72 10.79 1.03 5.79
CA LEU A 72 11.07 2.12 4.86
C LEU A 72 10.36 3.43 5.25
N LEU A 73 9.13 3.34 5.78
CA LEU A 73 8.37 4.49 6.30
C LEU A 73 8.95 5.10 7.58
N ASN A 74 9.84 4.40 8.27
CA ASN A 74 10.50 4.85 9.49
C ASN A 74 12.02 5.05 9.31
N GLY A 75 12.55 4.73 8.13
CA GLY A 75 13.96 4.81 7.81
C GLY A 75 14.41 6.17 7.26
N PRO A 76 15.67 6.27 6.81
CA PRO A 76 16.28 7.52 6.35
C PRO A 76 15.56 8.19 5.17
N GLN A 77 14.87 7.40 4.33
CA GLN A 77 14.14 7.87 3.14
C GLN A 77 12.62 7.90 3.35
N ALA A 78 12.17 7.93 4.60
CA ALA A 78 10.77 7.92 4.95
C ALA A 78 9.96 9.01 4.24
N SER A 79 10.48 10.24 4.11
CA SER A 79 9.76 11.33 3.44
C SER A 79 9.42 10.99 1.99
N LEU A 80 10.37 10.43 1.24
CA LEU A 80 10.17 10.00 -0.16
C LEU A 80 9.14 8.87 -0.23
N VAL A 81 9.24 7.88 0.65
CA VAL A 81 8.31 6.73 0.69
C VAL A 81 6.88 7.20 1.04
N ARG A 82 6.74 8.17 1.95
CA ARG A 82 5.44 8.73 2.32
C ARG A 82 4.78 9.48 1.18
N GLU A 83 5.55 10.13 0.31
CA GLU A 83 5.02 10.82 -0.87
C GLU A 83 4.25 9.85 -1.78
N ILE A 84 4.75 8.62 -1.94
CA ILE A 84 4.09 7.56 -2.71
C ILE A 84 2.67 7.27 -2.16
N GLY A 85 2.51 7.22 -0.84
CA GLY A 85 1.19 7.02 -0.23
C GLY A 85 0.31 8.28 -0.22
N LEU A 86 0.90 9.46 -0.11
CA LEU A 86 0.16 10.73 -0.11
C LEU A 86 -0.48 11.03 -1.48
N VAL A 87 0.12 10.55 -2.57
CA VAL A 87 -0.49 10.59 -3.91
C VAL A 87 -1.77 9.74 -3.99
N GLN A 88 -1.97 8.78 -3.08
CA GLN A 88 -3.21 8.01 -2.89
C GLN A 88 -3.96 8.37 -1.60
N SER A 89 -4.25 9.66 -1.39
CA SER A 89 -5.17 10.14 -0.35
C SER A 89 -6.48 9.30 -0.30
N PRO A 90 -7.15 9.13 0.86
CA PRO A 90 -8.47 8.49 0.93
C PRO A 90 -9.45 9.02 -0.12
N LEU A 91 -9.39 10.32 -0.40
CA LEU A 91 -10.21 10.94 -1.44
C LEU A 91 -9.81 10.49 -2.85
N ALA A 92 -8.52 10.31 -3.12
CA ALA A 92 -8.02 9.76 -4.38
C ALA A 92 -8.40 8.28 -4.56
N VAL A 93 -8.31 7.48 -3.49
CA VAL A 93 -8.78 6.08 -3.49
C VAL A 93 -10.27 6.01 -3.82
N VAL A 94 -11.09 6.88 -3.22
CA VAL A 94 -12.54 6.93 -3.47
C VAL A 94 -12.84 7.43 -4.89
N THR A 95 -12.18 8.48 -5.37
CA THR A 95 -12.35 8.95 -6.76
C THR A 95 -12.02 7.86 -7.77
N HIS A 96 -10.89 7.15 -7.58
CA HIS A 96 -10.49 6.08 -8.48
C HIS A 96 -11.44 4.88 -8.40
N ALA A 97 -11.92 4.53 -7.20
CA ALA A 97 -12.95 3.52 -7.03
C ALA A 97 -14.26 3.87 -7.76
N ILE A 98 -14.68 5.14 -7.71
CA ILE A 98 -15.87 5.62 -8.42
C ILE A 98 -15.67 5.57 -9.94
N GLU A 99 -14.51 5.96 -10.45
CA GLU A 99 -14.18 5.88 -11.88
C GLU A 99 -14.22 4.43 -12.37
N TRP A 100 -13.68 3.50 -11.58
CA TRP A 100 -13.74 2.08 -11.86
C TRP A 100 -15.20 1.60 -11.81
N LEU A 101 -15.96 1.84 -10.76
CA LEU A 101 -17.38 1.43 -10.71
C LEU A 101 -18.18 1.91 -11.93
N LYS A 102 -17.92 3.14 -12.41
CA LYS A 102 -18.54 3.70 -13.62
C LYS A 102 -18.10 3.06 -14.92
N ALA A 103 -16.88 2.52 -15.01
CA ALA A 103 -16.36 1.89 -16.21
C ALA A 103 -16.74 0.40 -16.32
N GLN A 104 -17.14 -0.24 -15.21
CA GLN A 104 -17.51 -1.66 -15.13
C GLN A 104 -18.96 -1.85 -14.64
N PHE A 105 -19.82 -0.84 -14.82
CA PHE A 105 -21.19 -0.81 -14.29
C PHE A 105 -22.12 -1.87 -14.90
N ASP A 106 -21.75 -2.43 -16.04
CA ASP A 106 -22.47 -3.45 -16.80
C ASP A 106 -22.00 -4.89 -16.50
N GLU A 107 -21.02 -5.05 -15.61
CA GLU A 107 -20.45 -6.34 -15.23
C GLU A 107 -20.76 -6.74 -13.77
N VAL A 108 -20.52 -8.01 -13.43
CA VAL A 108 -20.62 -8.50 -12.05
C VAL A 108 -19.39 -8.04 -11.27
N ILE A 109 -19.55 -7.00 -10.45
CA ILE A 109 -18.46 -6.41 -9.68
C ILE A 109 -18.22 -7.22 -8.40
N ARG A 110 -16.99 -7.74 -8.23
CA ARG A 110 -16.51 -8.27 -6.95
C ARG A 110 -15.70 -7.20 -6.23
N ILE A 111 -15.89 -7.10 -4.91
CA ILE A 111 -15.19 -6.08 -4.13
C ILE A 111 -13.68 -6.31 -4.07
N ASP A 112 -13.23 -7.57 -4.19
CA ASP A 112 -11.81 -7.92 -4.28
C ASP A 112 -11.17 -7.31 -5.55
N ASP A 113 -11.85 -7.43 -6.70
CA ASP A 113 -11.36 -6.90 -7.98
C ASP A 113 -11.27 -5.36 -7.96
N LEU A 114 -12.25 -4.70 -7.35
CA LEU A 114 -12.23 -3.25 -7.15
C LEU A 114 -11.08 -2.83 -6.23
N ALA A 115 -10.87 -3.56 -5.13
CA ALA A 115 -9.81 -3.29 -4.17
C ALA A 115 -8.43 -3.44 -4.82
N ASP A 116 -8.23 -4.52 -5.59
CA ASP A 116 -7.01 -4.76 -6.38
C ASP A 116 -6.80 -3.66 -7.44
N ALA A 117 -7.86 -3.23 -8.13
CA ALA A 117 -7.79 -2.18 -9.15
C ALA A 117 -7.34 -0.82 -8.59
N VAL A 118 -7.77 -0.47 -7.37
CA VAL A 118 -7.31 0.75 -6.69
C VAL A 118 -6.08 0.54 -5.82
N GLY A 119 -5.57 -0.70 -5.77
CA GLY A 119 -4.37 -1.13 -5.06
C GLY A 119 -4.55 -1.42 -3.58
N VAL A 120 -5.71 -1.16 -2.96
CA VAL A 120 -5.89 -1.25 -1.50
C VAL A 120 -6.54 -2.57 -1.06
N SER A 121 -6.42 -2.93 0.23
CA SER A 121 -7.21 -4.03 0.77
C SER A 121 -8.71 -3.69 0.79
N VAL A 122 -9.58 -4.70 0.70
CA VAL A 122 -11.04 -4.53 0.84
C VAL A 122 -11.43 -3.79 2.12
N SER A 123 -10.74 -4.06 3.24
CA SER A 123 -10.97 -3.36 4.51
C SER A 123 -10.63 -1.87 4.44
N SER A 124 -9.53 -1.52 3.77
CA SER A 124 -9.12 -0.12 3.59
C SER A 124 -10.01 0.60 2.60
N LEU A 125 -10.43 -0.08 1.52
CA LEU A 125 -11.38 0.43 0.56
C LEU A 125 -12.70 0.80 1.26
N ASN A 126 -13.32 -0.14 1.97
CA ASN A 126 -14.56 0.09 2.72
C ASN A 126 -14.42 1.25 3.71
N ARG A 127 -13.31 1.31 4.45
CA ARG A 127 -13.05 2.39 5.42
C ARG A 127 -12.96 3.76 4.73
N HIS A 128 -12.18 3.88 3.66
CA HIS A 128 -12.01 5.14 2.93
C HIS A 128 -13.30 5.58 2.24
N PHE A 129 -14.01 4.63 1.62
CA PHE A 129 -15.27 4.88 0.93
C PHE A 129 -16.36 5.34 1.90
N GLY A 130 -16.55 4.62 3.02
CA GLY A 130 -17.50 4.99 4.06
C GLY A 130 -17.17 6.32 4.72
N ALA A 131 -15.90 6.59 5.00
CA ALA A 131 -15.48 7.86 5.58
C ALA A 131 -15.70 9.07 4.65
N THR A 132 -15.74 8.86 3.33
CA THR A 132 -15.84 9.94 2.33
C THR A 132 -17.26 10.11 1.78
N THR A 133 -17.99 9.01 1.58
CA THR A 133 -19.32 8.99 0.93
C THR A 133 -20.46 8.63 1.86
N ALA A 134 -20.16 8.21 3.10
CA ALA A 134 -21.11 7.60 4.04
C ALA A 134 -21.78 6.30 3.53
N MET A 135 -21.23 5.67 2.50
CA MET A 135 -21.72 4.43 1.90
C MET A 135 -20.57 3.41 1.73
N SER A 136 -20.89 2.13 1.57
CA SER A 136 -19.90 1.15 1.11
C SER A 136 -19.74 1.23 -0.43
N PRO A 137 -18.62 0.77 -1.01
CA PRO A 137 -18.39 0.84 -2.45
C PRO A 137 -19.47 0.14 -3.29
N LEU A 138 -20.09 -0.94 -2.77
CA LEU A 138 -21.15 -1.67 -3.46
C LEU A 138 -22.55 -1.06 -3.27
N GLN A 139 -22.70 -0.14 -2.30
CA GLN A 139 -23.95 0.61 -2.09
C GLN A 139 -24.04 1.86 -2.97
N TYR A 140 -22.89 2.35 -3.44
CA TYR A 140 -22.78 3.49 -4.33
C TYR A 140 -23.07 3.10 -5.78
#